data_AF-A0A8S8YXL3-F1
#
_entry.id   AF-A0A8S8YXL3-F1
#
_cell.length_a   1.000
_cell.length_b   1.000
_cell.length_c   1.000
_cell.angle_alpha   90.00
_cell.angle_beta   90.00
_cell.angle_gamma   90.00
#
_symmetry.space_group_name_H-M   'P 1'
#
loop_
_entity.id
_entity.type
_entity.pdbx_description
1 polymer ?
#
loop_
_entity_poly.entity_id
_entity_poly.type
_entity_poly.pdbx_seq_one_letter_code
_entity_poly.pdbx_strand_id
1 'polypeptide(L)'
;MAKLWVMFFTSLLLVSAMNFYAVIREPDMIEIDEIRNYPRETVKIEGVLTSYVRDPYGEGADRIDLQVQEIDGHSVAKVRWNVDWTNEVPPIGTVVTVEGEVSEWNGRIWLQSNGYGAIVAKEQTIEFTETKLVEVGRNPPSFANQSLTIDGWLSESLAPDVTYHSLYLMDNQVYGGADHLLYMQVEGRVMEWVEAGSHVVVNGWLQFDERSYRWRLLVQATEVEVLSQGETLYLDWEAEPYTLTYEVGKLVVIDGTIGSDGEEWWIEGDAPTDRLCMLPSSEDLADDIVGQSGDWGGRLAWSTDEAEVCLDRGYVEALQHPAGQFGDDLMTMKEVVEDPFAHVGNSYQFEGWITDPISPDYDKGYVGDGPGYYDRDTKLRIEFVGEHAEWIEADQAIRFNATVLWSESEGRIVLEARSWLLGEAPAPSVLNWGDGYNSWRWDIGKLVQITGEAVMDEDGNQWISRSGSDERVCLLGDGTEASQQEQIGEPIEWTGRLTMTEDSIGNSAQFCIDIR
;
A
#
# COMPACT_ATOMS: atom_id res chain seq x y z
N MET A 1 -19.73 -74.57 13.83
CA MET A 1 -20.63 -73.40 13.70
C MET A 1 -20.33 -72.28 14.69
N ALA A 2 -20.24 -72.53 16.01
CA ALA A 2 -19.98 -71.47 16.99
C ALA A 2 -18.69 -70.63 16.76
N LYS A 3 -17.56 -71.25 16.37
CA LYS A 3 -16.31 -70.53 16.09
C LYS A 3 -16.39 -69.57 14.88
N LEU A 4 -17.20 -69.91 13.87
CA LEU A 4 -17.37 -69.08 12.67
C LEU A 4 -18.21 -67.84 12.98
N TRP A 5 -19.26 -68.02 13.79
CA TRP A 5 -20.10 -66.92 14.28
C TRP A 5 -19.34 -65.96 15.19
N VAL A 6 -18.48 -66.46 16.08
CA VAL A 6 -17.64 -65.60 16.91
C VAL A 6 -16.68 -64.77 16.05
N MET A 7 -15.98 -65.38 15.09
CA MET A 7 -15.10 -64.63 14.17
C MET A 7 -15.87 -63.58 13.36
N PHE A 8 -17.05 -63.93 12.83
CA PHE A 8 -17.90 -63.00 12.10
C PHE A 8 -18.36 -61.81 12.95
N PHE A 9 -18.82 -62.05 14.18
CA PHE A 9 -19.23 -60.99 15.10
C PHE A 9 -18.05 -60.12 15.55
N THR A 10 -16.88 -60.70 15.81
CA THR A 10 -15.69 -59.92 16.16
C THR A 10 -15.24 -59.06 14.98
N SER A 11 -15.29 -59.55 13.74
CA SER A 11 -14.98 -58.76 12.55
C SER A 11 -15.97 -57.62 12.35
N LEU A 12 -17.28 -57.86 12.50
CA LEU A 12 -18.31 -56.82 12.43
C LEU A 12 -18.12 -55.76 13.52
N LEU A 13 -17.82 -56.19 14.75
CA LEU A 13 -17.62 -55.27 15.87
C LEU A 13 -16.33 -54.45 15.68
N LEU A 14 -15.27 -55.04 15.12
CA LEU A 14 -14.02 -54.35 14.87
C LEU A 14 -14.16 -53.35 13.71
N VAL A 15 -14.84 -53.72 12.62
CA VAL A 15 -15.17 -52.78 11.52
C VAL A 15 -16.10 -51.67 12.02
N SER A 16 -17.13 -52.01 12.81
CA SER A 16 -18.03 -51.01 13.38
C SER A 16 -17.33 -50.10 14.37
N ALA A 17 -16.40 -50.61 15.18
CA ALA A 17 -15.60 -49.82 16.11
C ALA A 17 -14.58 -48.95 15.37
N MET A 18 -13.97 -49.43 14.27
CA MET A 18 -13.09 -48.62 13.43
C MET A 18 -13.85 -47.53 12.68
N ASN A 19 -15.05 -47.83 12.16
CA ASN A 19 -15.91 -46.83 11.54
C ASN A 19 -16.43 -45.82 12.56
N PHE A 20 -16.85 -46.26 13.75
CA PHE A 20 -17.25 -45.36 14.83
C PHE A 20 -16.09 -44.51 15.35
N TYR A 21 -14.89 -45.10 15.45
CA TYR A 21 -13.67 -44.39 15.79
C TYR A 21 -13.28 -43.37 14.72
N ALA A 22 -13.49 -43.67 13.43
CA ALA A 22 -13.27 -42.74 12.34
C ALA A 22 -14.27 -41.56 12.38
N VAL A 23 -15.57 -41.85 12.60
CA VAL A 23 -16.61 -40.81 12.71
C VAL A 23 -16.41 -39.90 13.93
N ILE A 24 -15.94 -40.43 15.06
CA ILE A 24 -15.62 -39.60 16.25
C ILE A 24 -14.39 -38.72 16.04
N ARG A 25 -13.52 -39.06 15.09
CA ARG A 25 -12.28 -38.32 14.80
C ARG A 25 -12.34 -37.50 13.53
N GLU A 26 -13.46 -37.48 12.82
CA GLU A 26 -13.60 -36.57 11.69
C GLU A 26 -13.50 -35.14 12.24
N PRO A 27 -12.52 -34.35 11.78
CA PRO A 27 -12.38 -32.99 12.26
C PRO A 27 -13.61 -32.18 11.88
N ASP A 28 -14.03 -31.31 12.80
CA ASP A 28 -15.20 -30.47 12.61
C ASP A 28 -14.98 -29.52 11.42
N MET A 29 -16.03 -29.32 10.63
CA MET A 29 -16.04 -28.33 9.57
C MET A 29 -16.36 -26.98 10.20
N ILE A 30 -15.45 -26.03 10.03
CA ILE A 30 -15.56 -24.68 10.57
C ILE A 30 -15.56 -23.67 9.42
N GLU A 31 -16.09 -22.48 9.69
CA GLU A 31 -15.98 -21.36 8.78
C GLU A 31 -14.55 -20.79 8.78
N ILE A 32 -14.15 -20.15 7.68
CA ILE A 32 -12.76 -19.70 7.49
C ILE A 32 -12.41 -18.53 8.42
N ASP A 33 -13.37 -17.67 8.75
CA ASP A 33 -13.22 -16.54 9.66
C ASP A 33 -13.03 -16.96 11.14
N GLU A 34 -13.47 -18.18 11.48
CA GLU A 34 -13.37 -18.75 12.83
C GLU A 34 -12.04 -19.49 13.10
N ILE A 35 -11.16 -19.66 12.11
CA ILE A 35 -9.92 -20.44 12.25
C ILE A 35 -9.08 -20.02 13.49
N ARG A 36 -9.06 -18.72 13.80
CA ARG A 36 -8.40 -18.14 14.98
C ARG A 36 -8.86 -18.72 16.32
N ASN A 37 -10.07 -19.25 16.38
CA ASN A 37 -10.65 -19.81 17.61
C ASN A 37 -10.21 -21.26 17.88
N TYR A 38 -9.49 -21.89 16.95
CA TYR A 38 -9.10 -23.31 17.01
C TYR A 38 -7.58 -23.53 16.97
N PRO A 39 -6.77 -22.82 17.79
CA PRO A 39 -5.31 -22.91 17.71
C PRO A 39 -4.82 -24.33 18.05
N ARG A 40 -3.95 -24.88 17.20
CA ARG A 40 -3.37 -26.24 17.32
C ARG A 40 -4.39 -27.37 17.26
N GLU A 41 -5.58 -27.11 16.73
CA GLU A 41 -6.58 -28.14 16.47
C GLU A 41 -6.55 -28.57 15.00
N THR A 42 -6.95 -29.82 14.73
CA THR A 42 -7.16 -30.29 13.35
C THR A 42 -8.60 -29.99 12.97
N VAL A 43 -8.79 -29.24 11.88
CA VAL A 43 -10.09 -28.75 11.43
C VAL A 43 -10.27 -29.02 9.94
N LYS A 44 -11.52 -28.91 9.47
CA LYS A 44 -11.86 -28.86 8.05
C LYS A 44 -12.39 -27.50 7.69
N ILE A 45 -11.97 -26.98 6.54
CA ILE A 45 -12.57 -25.79 5.93
C ILE A 45 -13.04 -26.12 4.53
N GLU A 46 -14.02 -25.35 4.06
CA GLU A 46 -14.50 -25.40 2.70
C GLU A 46 -14.42 -24.01 2.08
N GLY A 47 -13.90 -23.94 0.86
CA GLY A 47 -13.75 -22.67 0.17
C GLY A 47 -13.36 -22.83 -1.29
N VAL A 48 -13.14 -21.71 -1.95
CA VAL A 48 -12.74 -21.64 -3.36
C VAL A 48 -11.24 -21.43 -3.43
N LEU A 49 -10.56 -22.23 -4.25
CA LEU A 49 -9.14 -22.02 -4.51
C LEU A 49 -8.93 -20.78 -5.39
N THR A 50 -8.28 -19.75 -4.86
CA THR A 50 -8.07 -18.46 -5.57
C THR A 50 -6.63 -18.24 -6.01
N SER A 51 -5.66 -18.81 -5.30
CA SER A 51 -4.24 -18.65 -5.59
C SER A 51 -3.43 -19.86 -5.10
N TYR A 52 -2.25 -20.06 -5.71
CA TYR A 52 -1.25 -21.00 -5.20
C TYR A 52 0.16 -20.71 -5.70
N VAL A 53 1.15 -21.03 -4.86
CA VAL A 53 2.58 -21.02 -5.17
C VAL A 53 3.18 -22.40 -4.93
N ARG A 54 3.92 -22.89 -5.92
CA ARG A 54 4.70 -24.14 -5.82
C ARG A 54 6.12 -23.79 -5.40
N ASP A 55 6.68 -24.58 -4.50
CA ASP A 55 8.04 -24.35 -3.97
C ASP A 55 8.28 -22.87 -3.61
N PRO A 56 7.58 -22.32 -2.60
CA PRO A 56 7.55 -20.88 -2.34
C PRO A 56 8.93 -20.26 -2.06
N TYR A 57 9.93 -21.07 -1.69
CA TYR A 57 11.29 -20.61 -1.42
C TYR A 57 12.29 -20.97 -2.53
N GLY A 58 11.86 -21.63 -3.61
CA GLY A 58 12.72 -22.03 -4.72
C GLY A 58 13.82 -23.02 -4.32
N GLU A 59 13.64 -23.73 -3.21
CA GLU A 59 14.64 -24.63 -2.62
C GLU A 59 14.40 -26.10 -2.99
N GLY A 60 13.38 -26.38 -3.80
CA GLY A 60 12.91 -27.72 -4.10
C GLY A 60 12.18 -28.35 -2.93
N ALA A 61 11.51 -27.55 -2.10
CA ALA A 61 10.71 -28.06 -1.00
C ALA A 61 9.46 -28.79 -1.53
N ASP A 62 9.15 -29.95 -0.96
CA ASP A 62 7.89 -30.66 -1.20
C ASP A 62 6.74 -29.95 -0.47
N ARG A 63 6.40 -28.75 -0.98
CA ARG A 63 5.36 -27.89 -0.45
C ARG A 63 4.67 -27.07 -1.55
N ILE A 64 3.37 -26.92 -1.41
CA ILE A 64 2.54 -26.01 -2.20
C ILE A 64 1.75 -25.16 -1.22
N ASP A 65 1.87 -23.83 -1.33
CA ASP A 65 1.08 -22.89 -0.54
C ASP A 65 -0.17 -22.52 -1.36
N LEU A 66 -1.36 -22.64 -0.76
CA LEU A 66 -2.65 -22.36 -1.38
C LEU A 66 -3.35 -21.23 -0.62
N GLN A 67 -4.10 -20.40 -1.34
CA GLN A 67 -5.06 -19.46 -0.78
C GLN A 67 -6.46 -19.97 -1.06
N VAL A 68 -7.24 -20.19 0.01
CA VAL A 68 -8.61 -20.68 -0.06
C VAL A 68 -9.53 -19.61 0.50
N GLN A 69 -10.36 -19.02 -0.35
CA GLN A 69 -11.31 -17.99 0.01
C GLN A 69 -12.65 -18.61 0.41
N GLU A 70 -13.31 -18.00 1.38
CA GLU A 70 -14.67 -18.32 1.78
C GLU A 70 -15.67 -18.14 0.62
N ILE A 71 -16.64 -19.04 0.50
CA ILE A 71 -17.69 -18.94 -0.52
C ILE A 71 -18.67 -17.84 -0.09
N ASP A 72 -18.93 -16.88 -0.98
CA ASP A 72 -19.78 -15.71 -0.70
C ASP A 72 -19.29 -14.84 0.49
N GLY A 73 -18.02 -14.99 0.88
CA GLY A 73 -17.38 -14.26 1.98
C GLY A 73 -16.10 -13.53 1.57
N HIS A 74 -15.42 -12.95 2.57
CA HIS A 74 -14.24 -12.10 2.37
C HIS A 74 -12.98 -12.62 3.05
N SER A 75 -13.11 -13.73 3.77
CA SER A 75 -12.01 -14.35 4.52
C SER A 75 -11.19 -15.29 3.66
N VAL A 76 -9.87 -15.33 3.88
CA VAL A 76 -8.95 -16.21 3.15
C VAL A 76 -8.07 -16.99 4.10
N ALA A 77 -8.08 -18.31 3.97
CA ALA A 77 -7.18 -19.20 4.67
C ALA A 77 -5.92 -19.49 3.84
N LYS A 78 -4.75 -19.28 4.45
CA LYS A 78 -3.49 -19.82 3.94
C LYS A 78 -3.41 -21.31 4.27
N VAL A 79 -3.12 -22.15 3.28
CA VAL A 79 -2.94 -23.59 3.45
C VAL A 79 -1.54 -23.99 2.99
N ARG A 80 -0.76 -24.59 3.88
CA ARG A 80 0.54 -25.18 3.55
C ARG A 80 0.37 -26.67 3.30
N TRP A 81 0.39 -27.06 2.04
CA TRP A 81 0.21 -28.45 1.63
C TRP A 81 1.55 -29.15 1.43
N ASN A 82 1.89 -30.03 2.37
CA ASN A 82 3.14 -30.81 2.32
C ASN A 82 2.96 -32.05 1.44
N VAL A 83 3.21 -31.86 0.14
CA VAL A 83 3.23 -32.86 -0.92
C VAL A 83 4.29 -32.47 -1.95
N ASP A 84 4.70 -33.42 -2.78
CA ASP A 84 5.61 -33.16 -3.90
C ASP A 84 5.15 -31.92 -4.67
N TRP A 85 6.03 -30.94 -4.85
CA TRP A 85 5.69 -29.66 -5.51
C TRP A 85 5.26 -29.80 -6.98
N THR A 86 5.41 -31.01 -7.55
CA THR A 86 4.93 -31.40 -8.87
C THR A 86 3.50 -31.96 -8.88
N ASN A 87 2.90 -32.15 -7.71
CA ASN A 87 1.55 -32.69 -7.57
C ASN A 87 0.52 -31.78 -8.27
N GLU A 88 -0.50 -32.37 -8.87
CA GLU A 88 -1.53 -31.59 -9.55
C GLU A 88 -2.33 -30.77 -8.54
N VAL A 89 -2.46 -29.47 -8.80
CA VAL A 89 -3.27 -28.56 -7.99
C VAL A 89 -4.57 -28.34 -8.75
N PRO A 90 -5.74 -28.37 -8.08
CA PRO A 90 -7.00 -28.08 -8.74
C PRO A 90 -6.96 -26.74 -9.50
N PRO A 91 -7.73 -26.57 -10.58
CA PRO A 91 -7.85 -25.29 -11.25
C PRO A 91 -8.33 -24.19 -10.29
N ILE A 92 -7.86 -22.95 -10.50
CA ILE A 92 -8.39 -21.77 -9.80
C ILE A 92 -9.90 -21.69 -10.03
N GLY A 93 -10.66 -21.34 -8.98
CA GLY A 93 -12.13 -21.35 -8.98
C GLY A 93 -12.75 -22.67 -8.52
N THR A 94 -11.98 -23.75 -8.35
CA THR A 94 -12.52 -25.02 -7.85
C THR A 94 -12.85 -24.92 -6.37
N VAL A 95 -14.03 -25.42 -5.97
CA VAL A 95 -14.39 -25.57 -4.55
C VAL A 95 -13.62 -26.75 -3.97
N VAL A 96 -12.89 -26.50 -2.88
CA VAL A 96 -12.05 -27.48 -2.20
C VAL A 96 -12.45 -27.62 -0.75
N THR A 97 -12.37 -28.85 -0.24
CA THR A 97 -12.37 -29.13 1.20
C THR A 97 -10.93 -29.38 1.64
N VAL A 98 -10.49 -28.69 2.68
CA VAL A 98 -9.13 -28.76 3.22
C VAL A 98 -9.18 -29.28 4.64
N GLU A 99 -8.37 -30.30 4.94
CA GLU A 99 -8.14 -30.82 6.29
C GLU A 99 -6.70 -30.51 6.72
N GLY A 100 -6.54 -29.81 7.85
CA GLY A 100 -5.22 -29.41 8.34
C GLY A 100 -5.22 -29.01 9.81
N GLU A 101 -4.03 -28.99 10.40
CA GLU A 101 -3.80 -28.47 11.76
C GLU A 101 -3.63 -26.95 11.72
N VAL A 102 -4.41 -26.21 12.52
CA VAL A 102 -4.26 -24.76 12.67
C VAL A 102 -2.94 -24.46 13.34
N SER A 103 -2.04 -23.84 12.60
CA SER A 103 -0.73 -23.42 13.07
C SER A 103 -0.66 -21.91 13.12
N GLU A 104 -0.10 -21.40 14.21
CA GLU A 104 0.13 -19.98 14.39
C GLU A 104 1.59 -19.73 14.77
N TRP A 105 2.20 -18.75 14.10
CA TRP A 105 3.54 -18.29 14.42
C TRP A 105 3.66 -16.80 14.09
N ASN A 106 4.04 -15.99 15.08
CA ASN A 106 4.26 -14.55 14.92
C ASN A 106 3.05 -13.83 14.30
N GLY A 107 1.84 -14.11 14.79
CA GLY A 107 0.57 -13.54 14.29
C GLY A 107 0.12 -14.07 12.92
N ARG A 108 0.87 -15.02 12.31
CA ARG A 108 0.49 -15.63 11.04
C ARG A 108 -0.21 -16.95 11.30
N ILE A 109 -1.44 -17.07 10.83
CA ILE A 109 -2.26 -18.28 10.94
C ILE A 109 -2.29 -18.99 9.60
N TRP A 110 -2.08 -20.31 9.59
CA TRP A 110 -2.24 -21.14 8.40
C TRP A 110 -2.69 -22.56 8.77
N LEU A 111 -3.28 -23.26 7.81
CA LEU A 111 -3.57 -24.69 7.94
C LEU A 111 -2.39 -25.53 7.46
N GLN A 112 -1.80 -26.30 8.37
CA GLN A 112 -0.76 -27.26 8.05
C GLN A 112 -1.40 -28.57 7.57
N SER A 113 -1.43 -28.76 6.25
CA SER A 113 -2.11 -29.88 5.59
C SER A 113 -1.08 -30.91 5.11
N ASN A 114 -1.15 -32.12 5.66
CA ASN A 114 -0.16 -33.17 5.39
C ASN A 114 -0.74 -34.29 4.52
N GLY A 115 -0.06 -34.59 3.40
CA GLY A 115 -0.36 -35.74 2.56
C GLY A 115 -1.38 -35.48 1.44
N TYR A 116 -1.41 -36.40 0.48
CA TYR A 116 -2.13 -36.27 -0.79
C TYR A 116 -3.66 -36.17 -0.67
N GLY A 117 -4.25 -36.62 0.44
CA GLY A 117 -5.70 -36.60 0.67
C GLY A 117 -6.20 -35.39 1.45
N ALA A 118 -5.31 -34.47 1.84
CA ALA A 118 -5.66 -33.32 2.68
C ALA A 118 -6.48 -32.26 1.94
N ILE A 119 -6.36 -32.20 0.61
CA ILE A 119 -7.12 -31.30 -0.26
C ILE A 119 -8.01 -32.15 -1.15
N VAL A 120 -9.32 -31.95 -1.06
CA VAL A 120 -10.31 -32.67 -1.86
C VAL A 120 -11.09 -31.69 -2.72
N ALA A 121 -10.89 -31.75 -4.04
CA ALA A 121 -11.66 -30.95 -4.99
C ALA A 121 -13.09 -31.50 -5.14
N LYS A 122 -14.07 -30.61 -5.08
CA LYS A 122 -15.46 -30.89 -5.45
C LYS A 122 -15.67 -30.70 -6.95
N GLU A 123 -16.78 -31.23 -7.47
CA GLU A 123 -17.18 -31.02 -8.87
C GLU A 123 -17.69 -29.60 -9.16
N GLN A 124 -17.82 -28.76 -8.13
CA GLN A 124 -18.27 -27.38 -8.24
C GLN A 124 -17.08 -26.45 -8.54
N THR A 125 -17.26 -25.58 -9.53
CA THR A 125 -16.32 -24.53 -9.91
C THR A 125 -17.05 -23.20 -9.98
N ILE A 126 -16.41 -22.16 -9.46
CA ILE A 126 -16.84 -20.77 -9.54
C ILE A 126 -16.01 -20.09 -10.63
N GLU A 127 -16.69 -19.52 -11.62
CA GLU A 127 -16.06 -18.74 -12.66
C GLU A 127 -15.91 -17.30 -12.17
N PHE A 128 -14.68 -16.80 -12.15
CA PHE A 128 -14.39 -15.41 -11.79
C PHE A 128 -14.51 -14.51 -13.02
N THR A 129 -15.07 -13.32 -12.84
CA THR A 129 -15.06 -12.27 -13.86
C THR A 129 -13.75 -11.48 -13.84
N GLU A 130 -13.09 -11.45 -12.69
CA GLU A 130 -11.85 -10.75 -12.40
C GLU A 130 -10.63 -11.65 -12.70
N THR A 131 -9.51 -11.02 -13.02
CA THR A 131 -8.21 -11.71 -13.10
C THR A 131 -7.66 -11.94 -11.70
N LYS A 132 -7.23 -13.17 -11.38
CA LYS A 132 -6.64 -13.45 -10.06
C LYS A 132 -5.14 -13.13 -10.05
N LEU A 133 -4.62 -12.68 -8.91
CA LEU A 133 -3.20 -12.31 -8.75
C LEU A 133 -2.22 -13.41 -9.18
N VAL A 134 -2.57 -14.68 -8.95
CA VAL A 134 -1.78 -15.85 -9.38
C VAL A 134 -1.60 -15.94 -10.90
N GLU A 135 -2.60 -15.51 -11.67
CA GLU A 135 -2.56 -15.51 -13.13
C GLU A 135 -1.59 -14.45 -13.64
N VAL A 136 -1.66 -13.26 -13.05
CA VAL A 136 -0.71 -12.16 -13.30
C VAL A 136 0.70 -12.56 -12.89
N GLY A 137 0.88 -13.16 -11.71
CA GLY A 137 2.19 -13.56 -11.20
C GLY A 137 2.92 -14.60 -12.07
N ARG A 138 2.17 -15.50 -12.71
CA ARG A 138 2.74 -16.56 -13.57
C ARG A 138 3.20 -16.08 -14.94
N ASN A 139 2.48 -15.14 -15.52
CA ASN A 139 2.79 -14.63 -16.85
C ASN A 139 2.42 -13.14 -16.98
N PRO A 140 3.09 -12.25 -16.23
CA PRO A 140 2.74 -10.84 -16.28
C PRO A 140 2.87 -10.22 -17.68
N PRO A 141 3.80 -10.64 -18.57
CA PRO A 141 3.86 -10.15 -19.95
C PRO A 141 2.58 -10.36 -20.78
N SER A 142 1.74 -11.38 -20.50
CA SER A 142 0.50 -11.55 -21.27
C SER A 142 -0.54 -10.47 -20.98
N PHE A 143 -0.41 -9.79 -19.84
CA PHE A 143 -1.30 -8.74 -19.37
C PHE A 143 -0.67 -7.34 -19.47
N ALA A 144 0.55 -7.25 -20.00
CA ALA A 144 1.27 -6.00 -20.11
C ALA A 144 0.52 -5.01 -21.01
N ASN A 145 0.45 -3.75 -20.57
CA ASN A 145 -0.19 -2.66 -21.28
C ASN A 145 -1.67 -2.92 -21.58
N GLN A 146 -2.38 -3.50 -20.60
CA GLN A 146 -3.81 -3.73 -20.65
C GLN A 146 -4.44 -3.29 -19.32
N SER A 147 -5.70 -2.85 -19.38
CA SER A 147 -6.53 -2.66 -18.20
C SER A 147 -7.03 -4.03 -17.73
N LEU A 148 -6.93 -4.25 -16.42
CA LEU A 148 -7.29 -5.47 -15.73
C LEU A 148 -8.18 -5.13 -14.55
N THR A 149 -9.22 -5.93 -14.35
CA THR A 149 -9.97 -5.97 -13.10
C THR A 149 -9.37 -7.07 -12.22
N ILE A 150 -8.85 -6.72 -11.06
CA ILE A 150 -8.18 -7.63 -10.13
C ILE A 150 -8.89 -7.59 -8.78
N ASP A 151 -9.18 -8.77 -8.26
CA ASP A 151 -9.72 -9.01 -6.93
C ASP A 151 -8.58 -9.29 -5.93
N GLY A 152 -8.61 -8.62 -4.77
CA GLY A 152 -7.59 -8.80 -3.74
C GLY A 152 -7.79 -7.95 -2.50
N TRP A 153 -6.77 -7.90 -1.65
CA TRP A 153 -6.78 -7.17 -0.38
C TRP A 153 -5.72 -6.08 -0.35
N LEU A 154 -6.03 -4.94 0.26
CA LEU A 154 -5.09 -3.83 0.38
C LEU A 154 -4.06 -4.10 1.48
N SER A 155 -2.77 -3.87 1.20
CA SER A 155 -1.72 -3.97 2.23
C SER A 155 -1.75 -2.83 3.24
N GLU A 156 -2.24 -1.66 2.82
CA GLU A 156 -2.24 -0.41 3.59
C GLU A 156 -3.59 0.31 3.40
N SER A 157 -3.94 1.20 4.33
CA SER A 157 -5.17 1.97 4.27
C SER A 157 -5.09 3.07 3.20
N LEU A 158 -6.21 3.36 2.53
CA LEU A 158 -6.37 4.53 1.67
C LEU A 158 -7.04 5.65 2.47
N ALA A 159 -6.34 6.77 2.59
CA ALA A 159 -6.81 7.97 3.25
C ALA A 159 -7.55 8.90 2.27
N PRO A 160 -8.69 9.50 2.67
CA PRO A 160 -9.52 10.35 1.78
C PRO A 160 -8.91 11.73 1.49
N ASP A 161 -7.99 12.18 2.32
CA ASP A 161 -7.25 13.43 2.19
C ASP A 161 -5.98 13.30 1.32
N VAL A 162 -5.62 12.08 0.94
CA VAL A 162 -4.42 11.79 0.13
C VAL A 162 -4.81 11.49 -1.32
N THR A 163 -4.20 12.23 -2.25
CA THR A 163 -4.43 12.14 -3.72
C THR A 163 -3.63 11.04 -4.41
N TYR A 164 -2.64 10.48 -3.72
CA TYR A 164 -1.75 9.49 -4.31
C TYR A 164 -1.32 8.48 -3.24
N HIS A 165 -1.60 7.20 -3.49
CA HIS A 165 -1.21 6.09 -2.62
C HIS A 165 -0.30 5.13 -3.36
N SER A 166 0.67 4.55 -2.65
CA SER A 166 1.50 3.46 -3.17
C SER A 166 1.52 2.32 -2.17
N LEU A 167 0.99 1.17 -2.57
CA LEU A 167 0.83 0.01 -1.69
C LEU A 167 0.85 -1.29 -2.51
N TYR A 168 0.53 -2.42 -1.89
CA TYR A 168 0.40 -3.71 -2.56
C TYR A 168 -1.03 -4.21 -2.53
N LEU A 169 -1.47 -4.78 -3.65
CA LEU A 169 -2.63 -5.65 -3.71
C LEU A 169 -2.19 -7.09 -3.44
N MET A 170 -2.88 -7.75 -2.52
CA MET A 170 -2.51 -9.04 -1.94
C MET A 170 -3.58 -10.10 -2.23
N ASP A 171 -3.20 -11.38 -2.21
CA ASP A 171 -4.12 -12.52 -2.35
C ASP A 171 -4.62 -13.08 -1.00
N ASN A 172 -4.33 -12.37 0.10
CA ASN A 172 -4.79 -12.67 1.45
C ASN A 172 -5.00 -11.36 2.22
N GLN A 173 -5.98 -11.33 3.12
CA GLN A 173 -6.26 -10.18 3.99
C GLN A 173 -5.11 -9.82 4.95
N VAL A 174 -4.23 -10.77 5.26
CA VAL A 174 -3.07 -10.57 6.13
C VAL A 174 -1.78 -10.59 5.30
N TYR A 175 -0.98 -9.52 5.40
CA TYR A 175 0.30 -9.39 4.69
C TYR A 175 1.23 -10.58 4.89
N GLY A 176 1.41 -11.05 6.14
CA GLY A 176 2.24 -12.22 6.44
C GLY A 176 1.70 -13.55 5.88
N GLY A 177 0.43 -13.59 5.51
CA GLY A 177 -0.27 -14.74 4.93
C GLY A 177 -0.29 -14.74 3.40
N ALA A 178 -0.14 -13.58 2.76
CA ALA A 178 -0.13 -13.42 1.31
C ALA A 178 1.03 -14.17 0.65
N ASP A 179 0.78 -14.71 -0.54
CA ASP A 179 1.78 -15.36 -1.39
C ASP A 179 2.09 -14.53 -2.64
N HIS A 180 1.13 -13.74 -3.12
CA HIS A 180 1.32 -12.81 -4.23
C HIS A 180 1.09 -11.37 -3.77
N LEU A 181 2.00 -10.50 -4.16
CA LEU A 181 1.96 -9.07 -3.91
C LEU A 181 2.15 -8.34 -5.25
N LEU A 182 1.15 -7.57 -5.67
CA LEU A 182 1.24 -6.71 -6.85
C LEU A 182 1.32 -5.26 -6.41
N TYR A 183 2.42 -4.58 -6.77
CA TYR A 183 2.58 -3.17 -6.45
C TYR A 183 1.52 -2.34 -7.20
N MET A 184 0.86 -1.44 -6.48
CA MET A 184 -0.24 -0.63 -6.96
C MET A 184 0.02 0.84 -6.64
N GLN A 185 -0.26 1.72 -7.61
CA GLN A 185 -0.30 3.16 -7.44
C GLN A 185 -1.73 3.62 -7.68
N VAL A 186 -2.32 4.25 -6.66
CA VAL A 186 -3.68 4.78 -6.74
C VAL A 186 -3.59 6.30 -6.86
N GLU A 187 -4.15 6.85 -7.92
CA GLU A 187 -4.26 8.29 -8.17
C GLU A 187 -5.68 8.79 -7.90
N GLY A 188 -5.82 9.99 -7.34
CA GLY A 188 -7.11 10.54 -6.92
C GLY A 188 -7.40 10.27 -5.43
N ARG A 189 -8.58 10.70 -4.99
CA ARG A 189 -9.00 10.60 -3.58
C ARG A 189 -10.12 9.61 -3.42
N VAL A 190 -10.02 8.77 -2.38
CA VAL A 190 -11.17 7.99 -1.89
C VAL A 190 -12.11 8.92 -1.11
N MET A 191 -13.41 8.61 -1.09
CA MET A 191 -14.40 9.45 -0.41
C MET A 191 -14.35 9.30 1.12
N GLU A 192 -13.99 8.11 1.58
CA GLU A 192 -13.91 7.72 2.98
C GLU A 192 -12.64 6.87 3.17
N TRP A 193 -12.23 6.65 4.41
CA TRP A 193 -11.14 5.74 4.72
C TRP A 193 -11.45 4.33 4.20
N VAL A 194 -10.47 3.72 3.53
CA VAL A 194 -10.50 2.30 3.19
C VAL A 194 -9.40 1.62 3.98
N GLU A 195 -9.75 0.72 4.87
CA GLU A 195 -8.78 0.19 5.82
C GLU A 195 -7.83 -0.86 5.22
N ALA A 196 -6.62 -1.00 5.78
CA ALA A 196 -5.72 -2.08 5.43
C ALA A 196 -6.39 -3.43 5.69
N GLY A 197 -6.16 -4.40 4.80
CA GLY A 197 -6.89 -5.67 4.80
C GLY A 197 -8.32 -5.57 4.26
N SER A 198 -8.77 -4.42 3.74
CA SER A 198 -10.04 -4.34 3.01
C SER A 198 -9.99 -5.19 1.75
N HIS A 199 -11.08 -5.92 1.51
CA HIS A 199 -11.30 -6.68 0.29
C HIS A 199 -11.82 -5.74 -0.79
N VAL A 200 -11.11 -5.67 -1.90
CA VAL A 200 -11.35 -4.72 -2.98
C VAL A 200 -11.33 -5.41 -4.34
N VAL A 201 -12.10 -4.84 -5.27
CA VAL A 201 -11.95 -5.06 -6.69
C VAL A 201 -11.39 -3.78 -7.28
N VAL A 202 -10.23 -3.88 -7.92
CA VAL A 202 -9.55 -2.73 -8.52
C VAL A 202 -9.49 -2.88 -10.03
N ASN A 203 -9.79 -1.81 -10.75
CA ASN A 203 -9.58 -1.74 -12.19
C ASN A 203 -8.39 -0.81 -12.49
N GLY A 204 -7.37 -1.35 -13.17
CA GLY A 204 -6.14 -0.61 -13.40
C GLY A 204 -5.29 -1.13 -14.55
N TRP A 205 -4.32 -0.32 -14.95
CA TRP A 205 -3.41 -0.61 -16.04
C TRP A 205 -2.12 -1.26 -15.56
N LEU A 206 -1.82 -2.47 -16.05
CA LEU A 206 -0.60 -3.18 -15.68
C LEU A 206 0.58 -2.75 -16.58
N GLN A 207 1.64 -2.21 -15.96
CA GLN A 207 2.85 -1.76 -16.64
C GLN A 207 4.10 -2.32 -15.96
N PHE A 208 5.14 -2.61 -16.75
CA PHE A 208 6.48 -2.85 -16.22
C PHE A 208 7.21 -1.52 -16.01
N ASP A 209 7.60 -1.25 -14.77
CA ASP A 209 8.41 -0.09 -14.39
C ASP A 209 9.90 -0.45 -14.54
N GLU A 210 10.53 0.05 -15.60
CA GLU A 210 11.95 -0.15 -15.87
C GLU A 210 12.88 0.52 -14.85
N ARG A 211 12.39 1.54 -14.11
CA ARG A 211 13.20 2.24 -13.10
C ARG A 211 13.32 1.42 -11.82
N SER A 212 12.20 0.87 -11.36
CA SER A 212 12.14 0.04 -10.15
C SER A 212 12.21 -1.47 -10.44
N TYR A 213 12.35 -1.86 -11.71
CA TYR A 213 12.40 -3.25 -12.18
C TYR A 213 11.25 -4.12 -11.63
N ARG A 214 10.03 -3.57 -11.59
CA ARG A 214 8.85 -4.26 -11.05
C ARG A 214 7.61 -4.03 -11.90
N TRP A 215 6.67 -4.95 -11.85
CA TRP A 215 5.32 -4.71 -12.37
C TRP A 215 4.55 -3.82 -11.42
N ARG A 216 3.81 -2.86 -11.97
CA ARG A 216 2.95 -1.94 -11.24
C ARG A 216 1.57 -1.88 -11.87
N LEU A 217 0.55 -1.78 -11.03
CA LEU A 217 -0.82 -1.51 -11.42
C LEU A 217 -1.10 -0.02 -11.17
N LEU A 218 -1.45 0.72 -12.22
CA LEU A 218 -1.89 2.12 -12.12
C LEU A 218 -3.42 2.13 -12.01
N VAL A 219 -3.95 2.71 -10.94
CA VAL A 219 -5.38 2.68 -10.60
C VAL A 219 -5.84 4.10 -10.28
N GLN A 220 -7.05 4.48 -10.68
CA GLN A 220 -7.70 5.69 -10.18
C GLN A 220 -8.52 5.36 -8.93
N ALA A 221 -8.57 6.24 -7.94
CA ALA A 221 -9.26 5.98 -6.67
C ALA A 221 -10.75 5.66 -6.86
N THR A 222 -11.37 6.19 -7.92
CA THR A 222 -12.76 5.88 -8.32
C THR A 222 -12.95 4.46 -8.85
N GLU A 223 -11.87 3.80 -9.26
CA GLU A 223 -11.84 2.42 -9.77
C GLU A 223 -11.48 1.41 -8.68
N VAL A 224 -11.42 1.85 -7.41
CA VAL A 224 -11.29 0.98 -6.24
C VAL A 224 -12.70 0.73 -5.68
N GLU A 225 -13.25 -0.43 -5.96
CA GLU A 225 -14.53 -0.88 -5.38
C GLU A 225 -14.25 -1.64 -4.08
N VAL A 226 -14.74 -1.12 -2.96
CA VAL A 226 -14.60 -1.76 -1.64
C VAL A 226 -15.74 -2.74 -1.43
N LEU A 227 -15.42 -4.04 -1.41
CA LEU A 227 -16.38 -5.09 -1.15
C LEU A 227 -16.59 -5.31 0.35
N SER A 228 -15.50 -5.22 1.13
CA SER A 228 -15.54 -5.26 2.58
C SER A 228 -14.42 -4.42 3.17
N GLN A 229 -14.73 -3.68 4.23
CA GLN A 229 -13.74 -2.95 5.01
C GLN A 229 -12.87 -3.92 5.82
N GLY A 230 -11.62 -3.55 6.06
CA GLY A 230 -10.72 -4.26 6.97
C GLY A 230 -11.26 -4.26 8.39
N GLU A 231 -11.09 -5.39 9.10
CA GLU A 231 -11.51 -5.50 10.50
C GLU A 231 -10.58 -4.71 11.41
N THR A 232 -11.15 -4.09 12.46
CA THR A 232 -10.37 -3.58 13.59
C THR A 232 -9.79 -4.76 14.37
N LEU A 233 -8.46 -4.78 14.53
CA LEU A 233 -7.79 -5.85 15.25
C LEU A 233 -7.76 -5.58 16.75
N TYR A 234 -8.16 -6.55 17.57
CA TYR A 234 -7.90 -6.50 19.00
C TYR A 234 -6.50 -7.03 19.28
N LEU A 235 -5.64 -6.19 19.86
CA LEU A 235 -4.29 -6.59 20.23
C LEU A 235 -4.33 -7.40 21.52
N ASP A 236 -3.56 -8.49 21.52
CA ASP A 236 -3.29 -9.29 22.71
C ASP A 236 -1.92 -8.90 23.28
N TRP A 237 -1.86 -8.66 24.58
CA TRP A 237 -0.61 -8.40 25.30
C TRP A 237 0.35 -9.59 25.27
N GLU A 238 -0.15 -10.81 25.01
CA GLU A 238 0.69 -11.99 24.82
C GLU A 238 1.48 -11.96 23.50
N ALA A 239 1.19 -11.03 22.58
CA ALA A 239 1.91 -10.87 21.32
C ALA A 239 3.32 -10.30 21.54
N GLU A 240 4.32 -10.87 20.87
CA GLU A 240 5.70 -10.36 20.95
C GLU A 240 5.76 -8.95 20.31
N PRO A 241 6.40 -7.94 20.93
CA PRO A 241 6.34 -6.55 20.48
C PRO A 241 6.73 -6.31 19.02
N TYR A 242 7.67 -7.08 18.47
CA TYR A 242 8.06 -6.94 17.06
C TYR A 242 6.97 -7.41 16.09
N THR A 243 6.01 -8.22 16.53
CA THR A 243 4.91 -8.68 15.66
C THR A 243 3.92 -7.55 15.36
N LEU A 244 3.83 -6.55 16.25
CA LEU A 244 3.04 -5.34 16.05
C LEU A 244 3.52 -4.53 14.84
N THR A 245 4.79 -4.70 14.42
CA THR A 245 5.31 -4.04 13.22
C THR A 245 4.61 -4.50 11.94
N TYR A 246 4.07 -5.72 11.90
CA TYR A 246 3.28 -6.22 10.77
C TYR A 246 1.84 -5.69 10.74
N GLU A 247 1.40 -5.09 11.85
CA GLU A 247 0.07 -4.53 12.02
C GLU A 247 0.07 -3.00 11.92
N VAL A 248 1.23 -2.38 11.63
CA VAL A 248 1.36 -0.94 11.37
C VAL A 248 0.45 -0.53 10.20
N GLY A 249 -0.23 0.59 10.37
CA GLY A 249 -1.22 1.11 9.44
C GLY A 249 -2.63 0.58 9.69
N LYS A 250 -2.83 -0.49 10.46
CA LYS A 250 -4.16 -1.01 10.76
C LYS A 250 -4.81 -0.28 11.93
N LEU A 251 -6.15 -0.22 11.89
CA LEU A 251 -6.95 0.13 13.05
C LEU A 251 -6.93 -1.00 14.06
N VAL A 252 -6.55 -0.67 15.29
CA VAL A 252 -6.47 -1.62 16.38
C VAL A 252 -7.18 -1.09 17.64
N VAL A 253 -7.52 -2.01 18.52
CA VAL A 253 -7.99 -1.72 19.88
C VAL A 253 -7.15 -2.52 20.86
N ILE A 254 -6.76 -1.89 21.96
CA ILE A 254 -6.05 -2.54 23.06
C ILE A 254 -6.66 -2.12 24.40
N ASP A 255 -6.85 -3.08 25.31
CA ASP A 255 -7.30 -2.80 26.68
C ASP A 255 -6.10 -2.47 27.56
N GLY A 256 -6.18 -1.43 28.37
CA GLY A 256 -5.12 -1.10 29.31
C GLY A 256 -5.32 0.22 30.04
N THR A 257 -4.31 0.60 30.82
CA THR A 257 -4.30 1.83 31.61
C THR A 257 -3.32 2.84 31.04
N ILE A 258 -3.75 4.09 30.87
CA ILE A 258 -2.92 5.16 30.30
C ILE A 258 -1.88 5.62 31.33
N GLY A 259 -0.62 5.63 30.91
CA GLY A 259 0.51 6.23 31.60
C GLY A 259 1.10 7.39 30.81
N SER A 260 1.63 8.39 31.51
CA SER A 260 2.44 9.46 30.92
C SER A 260 3.39 10.02 31.96
N ASP A 261 4.59 10.44 31.53
CA ASP A 261 5.53 11.21 32.33
C ASP A 261 5.62 12.70 31.90
N GLY A 262 4.80 13.10 30.94
CA GLY A 262 4.73 14.45 30.38
C GLY A 262 5.50 14.65 29.07
N GLU A 263 6.41 13.74 28.72
CA GLU A 263 7.09 13.70 27.41
C GLU A 263 6.59 12.47 26.62
N GLU A 264 6.58 11.29 27.24
CA GLU A 264 6.09 10.04 26.66
C GLU A 264 4.67 9.71 27.13
N TRP A 265 3.91 9.02 26.28
CA TRP A 265 2.60 8.45 26.58
C TRP A 265 2.58 6.97 26.24
N TRP A 266 1.94 6.16 27.07
CA TRP A 266 1.87 4.71 26.87
C TRP A 266 0.62 4.10 27.48
N ILE A 267 0.30 2.88 27.06
CA ILE A 267 -0.75 2.03 27.59
C ILE A 267 -0.07 0.86 28.30
N GLU A 268 -0.44 0.61 29.55
CA GLU A 268 0.03 -0.54 30.34
C GLU A 268 -1.03 -1.63 30.40
N GLY A 269 -0.63 -2.87 30.13
CA GLY A 269 -1.43 -4.07 30.36
C GLY A 269 -1.30 -4.61 31.78
N ASP A 270 -1.85 -5.80 32.01
CA ASP A 270 -1.87 -6.44 33.33
C ASP A 270 -0.48 -6.95 33.79
N ALA A 271 0.40 -7.32 32.84
CA ALA A 271 1.75 -7.78 33.17
C ALA A 271 2.78 -6.62 33.19
N PRO A 272 3.86 -6.72 33.99
CA PRO A 272 4.86 -5.65 34.11
C PRO A 272 5.65 -5.34 32.84
N THR A 273 5.53 -6.18 31.82
CA THR A 273 6.20 -6.06 30.52
C THR A 273 5.26 -5.54 29.43
N ASP A 274 3.98 -5.39 29.73
CA ASP A 274 2.94 -5.06 28.78
C ASP A 274 2.87 -3.54 28.68
N ARG A 275 3.63 -2.99 27.74
CA ARG A 275 3.66 -1.55 27.48
C ARG A 275 3.62 -1.31 25.98
N LEU A 276 2.68 -0.48 25.55
CA LEU A 276 2.57 0.01 24.17
C LEU A 276 2.68 1.53 24.18
N CYS A 277 3.55 2.10 23.36
CA CYS A 277 3.60 3.55 23.18
C CYS A 277 2.27 4.09 22.65
N MET A 278 1.94 5.32 22.99
CA MET A 278 0.73 6.00 22.54
C MET A 278 1.11 7.38 22.01
N LEU A 279 0.57 7.75 20.85
CA LEU A 279 0.65 9.12 20.35
C LEU A 279 -0.73 9.77 20.58
N PRO A 280 -0.86 10.64 21.59
CA PRO A 280 -2.15 11.17 22.00
C PRO A 280 -2.70 12.18 21.00
N SER A 281 -4.01 12.18 20.82
CA SER A 281 -4.70 13.22 20.04
C SER A 281 -4.79 14.55 20.79
N SER A 282 -5.19 15.62 20.10
CA SER A 282 -5.46 16.91 20.75
C SER A 282 -6.58 16.87 21.81
N GLU A 283 -7.52 15.92 21.70
CA GLU A 283 -8.57 15.69 22.69
C GLU A 283 -8.02 14.93 23.91
N ASP A 284 -7.20 13.90 23.67
CA ASP A 284 -6.51 13.14 24.71
C ASP A 284 -5.58 14.02 25.57
N LEU A 285 -4.97 15.05 24.99
CA LEU A 285 -4.13 16.04 25.70
C LEU A 285 -4.96 17.07 26.50
N ALA A 286 -6.20 17.32 26.07
CA ALA A 286 -7.11 18.25 26.74
C ALA A 286 -7.83 17.59 27.93
N ASP A 287 -8.08 16.28 27.83
CA ASP A 287 -8.70 15.47 28.85
C ASP A 287 -7.66 14.84 29.79
N ASP A 288 -7.92 14.83 31.11
CA ASP A 288 -7.04 14.19 32.10
C ASP A 288 -7.23 12.67 32.09
N ILE A 289 -6.76 12.01 31.02
CA ILE A 289 -6.94 10.58 30.77
C ILE A 289 -5.90 9.69 31.45
N VAL A 290 -4.85 10.27 32.04
CA VAL A 290 -3.79 9.53 32.72
C VAL A 290 -4.35 8.78 33.92
N GLY A 291 -4.04 7.48 34.01
CA GLY A 291 -4.54 6.57 35.06
C GLY A 291 -5.95 6.04 34.82
N GLN A 292 -6.57 6.34 33.68
CA GLN A 292 -7.84 5.72 33.28
C GLN A 292 -7.58 4.36 32.60
N SER A 293 -8.41 3.37 32.94
CA SER A 293 -8.37 2.03 32.33
C SER A 293 -9.57 1.86 31.39
N GLY A 294 -9.34 1.21 30.23
CA GLY A 294 -10.39 0.87 29.28
C GLY A 294 -9.83 0.44 27.92
N ASP A 295 -10.73 0.32 26.95
CA ASP A 295 -10.40 -0.01 25.56
C ASP A 295 -9.97 1.25 24.80
N TRP A 296 -8.73 1.26 24.31
CA TRP A 296 -8.15 2.36 23.55
C TRP A 296 -8.01 1.96 22.08
N GLY A 297 -8.79 2.63 21.22
CA GLY A 297 -8.71 2.46 19.77
C GLY A 297 -7.80 3.47 19.10
N GLY A 298 -7.09 3.07 18.04
CA GLY A 298 -6.21 3.93 17.27
C GLY A 298 -5.61 3.20 16.07
N ARG A 299 -4.71 3.85 15.34
CA ARG A 299 -3.95 3.24 14.24
C ARG A 299 -2.54 2.92 14.74
N LEU A 300 -2.03 1.72 14.49
CA LEU A 300 -0.63 1.47 14.80
C LEU A 300 0.27 2.26 13.85
N ALA A 301 1.19 3.03 14.41
CA ALA A 301 2.19 3.80 13.70
C ALA A 301 3.57 3.44 14.24
N TRP A 302 4.58 3.48 13.39
CA TRP A 302 5.96 3.44 13.86
C TRP A 302 6.35 4.85 14.32
N SER A 303 6.57 5.06 15.62
CA SER A 303 7.10 6.33 16.12
C SER A 303 8.61 6.35 15.94
N THR A 304 9.07 7.31 15.14
CA THR A 304 10.51 7.48 14.89
C THR A 304 11.24 8.17 16.03
N ASP A 305 10.54 8.94 16.86
CA ASP A 305 11.09 9.57 18.06
C ASP A 305 11.35 8.55 19.17
N GLU A 306 10.41 7.60 19.35
CA GLU A 306 10.51 6.55 20.37
C GLU A 306 11.18 5.26 19.87
N ALA A 307 11.36 5.13 18.55
CA ALA A 307 11.87 3.94 17.86
C ALA A 307 11.10 2.65 18.23
N GLU A 308 9.79 2.78 18.42
CA GLU A 308 8.88 1.68 18.72
C GLU A 308 7.51 1.86 18.06
N VAL A 309 6.72 0.80 18.04
CA VAL A 309 5.34 0.85 17.52
C VAL A 309 4.45 1.52 18.56
N CYS A 310 3.73 2.56 18.14
CA CYS A 310 2.81 3.33 18.96
C CYS A 310 1.37 3.24 18.46
N LEU A 311 0.42 3.36 19.37
CA LEU A 311 -0.98 3.60 19.06
C LEU A 311 -1.20 5.09 18.76
N ASP A 312 -1.31 5.44 17.49
CA ASP A 312 -1.66 6.79 17.05
C ASP A 312 -3.17 7.00 17.16
N ARG A 313 -3.56 8.01 17.93
CA ARG A 313 -4.95 8.40 18.16
C ARG A 313 -5.34 9.70 17.47
N GLY A 314 -4.47 10.27 16.63
CA GLY A 314 -4.65 11.56 15.97
C GLY A 314 -3.59 12.57 16.37
N TYR A 315 -2.34 12.11 16.45
CA TYR A 315 -1.18 12.89 16.87
C TYR A 315 -0.85 14.03 15.90
N VAL A 316 -0.56 15.21 16.45
CA VAL A 316 -0.16 16.40 15.69
C VAL A 316 1.22 16.85 16.18
N GLU A 317 2.28 16.42 15.49
CA GLU A 317 3.69 16.64 15.83
C GLU A 317 4.10 18.10 16.01
N ALA A 318 3.37 19.03 15.39
CA ALA A 318 3.64 20.46 15.47
C ALA A 318 3.55 21.03 16.91
N LEU A 319 2.99 20.28 17.87
CA LEU A 319 2.79 20.72 19.25
C LEU A 319 3.96 20.39 20.20
N GLN A 320 4.84 19.42 19.89
CA GLN A 320 5.88 18.95 20.84
C GLN A 320 7.30 19.49 20.60
N HIS A 321 7.67 19.84 19.36
CA HIS A 321 9.03 20.31 19.06
C HIS A 321 9.04 21.67 18.31
N PRO A 322 9.15 22.81 19.01
CA PRO A 322 9.26 24.11 18.36
C PRO A 322 10.58 24.22 17.58
N ALA A 323 10.50 24.63 16.31
CA ALA A 323 11.64 24.76 15.40
C ALA A 323 12.83 25.55 16.00
N GLY A 324 14.00 24.91 16.03
CA GLY A 324 15.28 25.51 16.44
C GLY A 324 15.90 26.42 15.37
N GLN A 325 16.79 27.33 15.79
CA GLN A 325 17.49 28.27 14.91
C GLN A 325 18.60 27.60 14.08
N PHE A 326 18.74 28.04 12.82
CA PHE A 326 19.74 27.57 11.84
C PHE A 326 21.19 27.81 12.30
N GLY A 327 22.05 26.81 12.14
CA GLY A 327 23.50 26.87 12.41
C GLY A 327 24.35 27.05 11.15
N ASP A 328 25.67 27.17 11.31
CA ASP A 328 26.61 27.49 10.21
C ASP A 328 27.26 26.26 9.53
N ASP A 329 27.10 25.04 10.06
CA ASP A 329 27.72 23.82 9.51
C ASP A 329 26.73 22.99 8.67
N LEU A 330 27.10 22.66 7.43
CA LEU A 330 26.29 21.88 6.49
C LEU A 330 26.76 20.42 6.41
N MET A 331 25.82 19.48 6.53
CA MET A 331 26.02 18.05 6.28
C MET A 331 25.84 17.76 4.78
N THR A 332 26.73 16.94 4.20
CA THR A 332 26.56 16.53 2.81
C THR A 332 25.64 15.32 2.71
N MET A 333 24.76 15.29 1.70
CA MET A 333 23.86 14.14 1.49
C MET A 333 24.63 12.84 1.26
N LYS A 334 25.81 12.95 0.63
CA LYS A 334 26.68 11.81 0.35
C LYS A 334 27.20 11.14 1.62
N GLU A 335 27.63 11.92 2.62
CA GLU A 335 28.08 11.36 3.92
C GLU A 335 26.96 10.55 4.58
N VAL A 336 25.72 11.05 4.52
CA VAL A 336 24.55 10.34 5.05
C VAL A 336 24.26 9.06 4.27
N VAL A 337 24.42 9.05 2.94
CA VAL A 337 24.20 7.84 2.13
C VAL A 337 25.30 6.79 2.29
N GLU A 338 26.54 7.21 2.52
CA GLU A 338 27.68 6.30 2.69
C GLU A 338 27.68 5.59 4.04
N ASP A 339 27.18 6.22 5.11
CA ASP A 339 27.03 5.61 6.44
C ASP A 339 25.73 6.05 7.15
N PRO A 340 24.56 5.62 6.67
CA PRO A 340 23.27 6.10 7.18
C PRO A 340 23.08 5.87 8.67
N PHE A 341 23.49 4.71 9.18
CA PHE A 341 23.27 4.33 10.58
C PHE A 341 24.12 5.14 11.57
N ALA A 342 25.18 5.82 11.12
CA ALA A 342 25.91 6.78 11.95
C ALA A 342 25.18 8.11 12.10
N HIS A 343 24.25 8.42 11.20
CA HIS A 343 23.57 9.71 11.10
C HIS A 343 22.08 9.65 11.46
N VAL A 344 21.44 8.48 11.36
CA VAL A 344 20.04 8.26 11.74
C VAL A 344 19.79 8.69 13.19
N GLY A 345 18.66 9.35 13.42
CA GLY A 345 18.23 9.88 14.72
C GLY A 345 18.86 11.22 15.10
N ASN A 346 19.76 11.77 14.27
CA ASN A 346 20.35 13.09 14.50
C ASN A 346 19.82 14.11 13.48
N SER A 347 19.80 15.38 13.90
CA SER A 347 19.39 16.50 13.06
C SER A 347 20.60 17.25 12.52
N TYR A 348 20.57 17.54 11.22
CA TYR A 348 21.63 18.27 10.52
C TYR A 348 21.04 19.30 9.57
N GLN A 349 21.86 20.28 9.22
CA GLN A 349 21.52 21.24 8.18
C GLN A 349 22.01 20.75 6.84
N PHE A 350 21.13 20.75 5.84
CA PHE A 350 21.41 20.33 4.48
C PHE A 350 21.18 21.47 3.50
N GLU A 351 21.83 21.37 2.34
CA GLU A 351 21.51 22.17 1.16
C GLU A 351 21.44 21.27 -0.07
N GLY A 352 20.57 21.62 -1.01
CA GLY A 352 20.42 20.89 -2.26
C GLY A 352 19.38 21.50 -3.18
N TRP A 353 18.88 20.69 -4.10
CA TRP A 353 17.87 21.07 -5.08
C TRP A 353 16.71 20.09 -5.08
N ILE A 354 15.50 20.61 -5.06
CA ILE A 354 14.27 19.82 -5.15
C ILE A 354 14.21 19.18 -6.53
N THR A 355 14.00 17.87 -6.60
CA THR A 355 14.16 17.17 -7.89
C THR A 355 12.88 17.13 -8.72
N ASP A 356 11.74 17.19 -8.05
CA ASP A 356 10.41 17.07 -8.63
C ASP A 356 9.51 18.09 -7.88
N PRO A 357 8.56 18.77 -8.54
CA PRO A 357 7.76 19.80 -7.88
C PRO A 357 6.92 19.22 -6.74
N ILE A 358 6.80 19.97 -5.65
CA ILE A 358 6.10 19.58 -4.44
C ILE A 358 4.93 20.55 -4.26
N SER A 359 3.72 19.99 -4.24
CA SER A 359 2.48 20.76 -4.18
C SER A 359 2.22 21.27 -2.76
N PRO A 360 1.52 22.41 -2.60
CA PRO A 360 1.16 22.97 -1.29
C PRO A 360 0.42 22.02 -0.34
N ASP A 361 -0.17 20.95 -0.87
CA ASP A 361 -0.94 19.94 -0.17
C ASP A 361 -0.19 18.60 -0.06
N TYR A 362 1.11 18.56 -0.36
CA TYR A 362 1.93 17.36 -0.25
C TYR A 362 3.28 17.65 0.38
N ASP A 363 3.55 17.02 1.51
CA ASP A 363 4.72 17.34 2.30
C ASP A 363 5.95 16.48 1.96
N LYS A 364 5.92 15.65 0.91
CA LYS A 364 7.06 14.77 0.59
C LYS A 364 7.61 15.05 -0.79
N GLY A 365 8.92 14.91 -0.92
CA GLY A 365 9.58 15.07 -2.20
C GLY A 365 10.91 14.35 -2.23
N TYR A 366 11.79 14.83 -3.08
CA TYR A 366 13.18 14.44 -3.03
C TYR A 366 14.07 15.64 -3.22
N VAL A 367 15.23 15.56 -2.60
CA VAL A 367 16.28 16.55 -2.70
C VAL A 367 17.54 15.89 -3.22
N GLY A 368 18.25 16.58 -4.10
CA GLY A 368 19.50 16.17 -4.70
C GLY A 368 20.66 17.08 -4.35
N ASP A 369 21.88 16.57 -4.45
CA ASP A 369 23.13 17.32 -4.30
C ASP A 369 23.55 18.09 -5.57
N GLY A 370 22.71 18.07 -6.62
CA GLY A 370 22.91 18.82 -7.86
C GLY A 370 21.58 19.30 -8.47
N PRO A 371 21.60 20.39 -9.25
CA PRO A 371 20.41 21.06 -9.78
C PRO A 371 19.73 20.33 -10.93
N GLY A 372 20.32 19.27 -11.46
CA GLY A 372 19.78 18.56 -12.62
C GLY A 372 20.14 17.08 -12.59
N TYR A 373 19.47 16.29 -13.44
CA TYR A 373 19.64 14.84 -13.47
C TYR A 373 21.09 14.39 -13.72
N TYR A 374 21.85 15.11 -14.56
CA TYR A 374 23.22 14.77 -14.92
C TYR A 374 24.29 15.31 -13.96
N ASP A 375 23.92 16.28 -13.13
CA ASP A 375 24.83 16.96 -12.21
C ASP A 375 24.68 16.46 -10.75
N ARG A 376 23.80 15.47 -10.54
CA ARG A 376 23.47 14.91 -9.22
C ARG A 376 24.08 13.53 -9.05
N ASP A 377 24.82 13.36 -7.97
CA ASP A 377 25.39 12.08 -7.54
C ASP A 377 24.52 11.40 -6.47
N THR A 378 23.84 12.19 -5.63
CA THR A 378 23.08 11.73 -4.47
C THR A 378 21.66 12.28 -4.49
N LYS A 379 20.66 11.42 -4.24
CA LYS A 379 19.24 11.78 -4.12
C LYS A 379 18.66 11.15 -2.86
N LEU A 380 18.09 11.96 -1.99
CA LEU A 380 17.45 11.53 -0.73
C LEU A 380 15.98 11.92 -0.72
N ARG A 381 15.16 11.13 -0.04
CA ARG A 381 13.76 11.47 0.23
C ARG A 381 13.76 12.63 1.22
N ILE A 382 12.91 13.62 1.00
CA ILE A 382 12.67 14.72 1.95
C ILE A 382 11.19 14.76 2.31
N GLU A 383 10.90 15.02 3.58
CA GLU A 383 9.56 15.16 4.14
C GLU A 383 9.52 16.47 4.93
N PHE A 384 8.55 17.33 4.66
CA PHE A 384 8.40 18.65 5.24
C PHE A 384 7.44 18.56 6.42
N VAL A 385 7.87 19.05 7.58
CA VAL A 385 7.01 19.10 8.76
C VAL A 385 6.41 20.50 8.84
N GLY A 386 5.14 20.62 8.46
CA GLY A 386 4.35 21.84 8.51
C GLY A 386 3.86 22.33 7.14
N GLU A 387 2.79 23.12 7.14
CA GLU A 387 2.14 23.60 5.91
C GLU A 387 3.06 24.53 5.09
N HIS A 388 3.08 24.34 3.77
CA HIS A 388 3.62 25.32 2.83
C HIS A 388 2.54 25.79 1.85
N ALA A 389 2.33 27.12 1.81
CA ALA A 389 1.24 27.71 1.02
C ALA A 389 1.48 27.76 -0.49
N GLU A 390 2.74 27.60 -0.93
CA GLU A 390 3.16 27.73 -2.32
C GLU A 390 3.86 26.46 -2.78
N TRP A 391 3.83 26.22 -4.10
CA TRP A 391 4.57 25.12 -4.71
C TRP A 391 6.06 25.28 -4.48
N ILE A 392 6.73 24.17 -4.19
CA ILE A 392 8.19 24.09 -4.23
C ILE A 392 8.56 23.50 -5.59
N GLU A 393 9.20 24.29 -6.43
CA GLU A 393 9.39 23.92 -7.84
C GLU A 393 10.57 22.95 -8.02
N ALA A 394 10.50 22.13 -9.06
CA ALA A 394 11.65 21.30 -9.47
C ALA A 394 12.83 22.21 -9.81
N ASP A 395 14.03 21.75 -9.47
CA ASP A 395 15.30 22.45 -9.62
C ASP A 395 15.43 23.72 -8.75
N GLN A 396 14.50 23.96 -7.83
CA GLN A 396 14.60 25.03 -6.84
C GLN A 396 15.61 24.66 -5.76
N ALA A 397 16.54 25.56 -5.49
CA ALA A 397 17.50 25.39 -4.41
C ALA A 397 16.79 25.44 -3.06
N ILE A 398 17.23 24.61 -2.11
CA ILE A 398 16.68 24.55 -0.76
C ILE A 398 17.79 24.40 0.27
N ARG A 399 17.65 25.09 1.39
CA ARG A 399 18.45 24.89 2.61
C ARG A 399 17.51 24.59 3.76
N PHE A 400 17.75 23.50 4.48
CA PHE A 400 16.80 23.00 5.46
C PHE A 400 17.50 22.32 6.64
N ASN A 401 16.85 22.33 7.80
CA ASN A 401 17.24 21.53 8.95
C ASN A 401 16.38 20.27 8.95
N ALA A 402 17.01 19.11 8.86
CA ALA A 402 16.32 17.83 8.86
C ALA A 402 16.91 16.81 9.81
N THR A 403 16.01 16.01 10.38
CA THR A 403 16.37 14.78 11.06
C THR A 403 16.58 13.69 10.01
N VAL A 404 17.71 12.98 10.10
CA VAL A 404 17.99 11.83 9.24
C VAL A 404 17.25 10.63 9.82
N LEU A 405 16.37 10.04 9.04
CA LEU A 405 15.57 8.88 9.40
C LEU A 405 15.89 7.72 8.46
N TRP A 406 15.79 6.50 8.97
CA TRP A 406 15.73 5.30 8.15
C TRP A 406 14.29 4.84 8.10
N SER A 407 13.64 4.98 6.94
CA SER A 407 12.29 4.48 6.74
C SER A 407 12.38 2.99 6.42
N GLU A 408 11.87 2.16 7.33
CA GLU A 408 11.78 0.71 7.11
C GLU A 408 10.71 0.35 6.07
N SER A 409 9.59 1.10 6.04
CA SER A 409 8.51 0.93 5.06
C SER A 409 8.95 1.25 3.63
N GLU A 410 9.80 2.27 3.46
CA GLU A 410 10.34 2.65 2.16
C GLU A 410 11.73 2.03 1.86
N GLY A 411 12.33 1.36 2.85
CA GLY A 411 13.67 0.77 2.76
C GLY A 411 14.77 1.77 2.39
N ARG A 412 14.66 3.03 2.85
CA ARG A 412 15.56 4.13 2.45
C ARG A 412 15.68 5.22 3.51
N ILE A 413 16.68 6.07 3.33
CA ILE A 413 16.88 7.27 4.15
C ILE A 413 15.85 8.33 3.79
N VAL A 414 15.22 8.91 4.81
CA VAL A 414 14.30 10.05 4.71
C VAL A 414 14.86 11.21 5.51
N LEU A 415 14.85 12.41 4.93
CA LEU A 415 15.23 13.65 5.59
C LEU A 415 13.95 14.37 6.00
N GLU A 416 13.63 14.35 7.29
CA GLU A 416 12.47 15.05 7.82
C GLU A 416 12.84 16.51 8.12
N ALA A 417 12.52 17.39 7.18
CA ALA A 417 12.78 18.82 7.22
C ALA A 417 11.74 19.60 8.03
N ARG A 418 12.14 20.12 9.20
CA ARG A 418 11.27 20.89 10.11
C ARG A 418 11.34 22.40 9.90
N SER A 419 12.37 22.87 9.20
CA SER A 419 12.49 24.26 8.77
C SER A 419 13.32 24.35 7.50
N TRP A 420 12.92 25.24 6.60
CA TRP A 420 13.58 25.39 5.31
C TRP A 420 13.53 26.82 4.79
N LEU A 421 14.46 27.12 3.89
CA LEU A 421 14.57 28.33 3.10
C LEU A 421 14.70 27.93 1.64
N LEU A 422 13.79 28.43 0.82
CA LEU A 422 13.80 28.21 -0.62
C LEU A 422 14.63 29.30 -1.32
N GLY A 423 15.35 28.88 -2.35
CA GLY A 423 15.97 29.78 -3.33
C GLY A 423 14.94 30.36 -4.29
N GLU A 424 15.42 31.11 -5.28
CA GLU A 424 14.56 31.65 -6.34
C GLU A 424 13.96 30.50 -7.17
N ALA A 425 12.64 30.56 -7.40
CA ALA A 425 11.95 29.58 -8.22
C ALA A 425 12.47 29.63 -9.67
N PRO A 426 12.69 28.49 -10.32
CA PRO A 426 13.14 28.45 -11.70
C PRO A 426 12.08 28.95 -12.67
N ALA A 427 12.53 29.41 -13.84
CA ALA A 427 11.64 29.84 -14.91
C ALA A 427 10.88 28.65 -15.53
N PRO A 428 9.67 28.88 -16.10
CA PRO A 428 8.91 27.82 -16.74
C PRO A 428 9.69 27.13 -17.87
N SER A 429 9.52 25.81 -17.99
CA SER A 429 10.15 25.04 -19.07
C SER A 429 9.44 25.28 -20.40
N VAL A 430 10.18 25.64 -21.45
CA VAL A 430 9.60 25.95 -22.76
C VAL A 430 9.35 24.66 -23.54
N LEU A 431 8.09 24.37 -23.83
CA LEU A 431 7.69 23.27 -24.69
C LEU A 431 7.78 23.69 -26.15
N ASN A 432 8.32 22.81 -27.01
CA ASN A 432 8.36 23.06 -28.45
C ASN A 432 7.29 22.26 -29.17
N TRP A 433 6.64 22.90 -30.14
CA TRP A 433 5.79 22.20 -31.09
C TRP A 433 6.60 21.23 -31.96
N GLY A 434 6.05 20.05 -32.21
CA GLY A 434 6.73 18.94 -32.89
C GLY A 434 7.50 18.00 -31.95
N ASP A 435 7.67 18.37 -30.68
CA ASP A 435 8.06 17.42 -29.64
C ASP A 435 6.87 16.50 -29.32
N GLY A 436 7.18 15.28 -28.88
CA GLY A 436 6.17 14.30 -28.52
C GLY A 436 6.32 13.84 -27.09
N TYR A 437 5.59 12.77 -26.75
CA TYR A 437 5.57 12.17 -25.42
C TYR A 437 6.96 11.96 -24.79
N ASN A 438 7.95 11.49 -25.58
CA ASN A 438 9.29 11.23 -25.08
C ASN A 438 10.02 12.46 -24.53
N SER A 439 9.66 13.66 -24.99
CA SER A 439 10.19 14.93 -24.52
C SER A 439 9.34 15.46 -23.36
N TRP A 440 8.03 15.61 -23.57
CA TRP A 440 7.15 16.30 -22.62
C TRP A 440 6.88 15.52 -21.33
N ARG A 441 7.02 14.19 -21.34
CA ARG A 441 6.82 13.37 -20.13
C ARG A 441 7.74 13.75 -18.97
N TRP A 442 8.86 14.40 -19.23
CA TRP A 442 9.83 14.83 -18.22
C TRP A 442 9.45 16.13 -17.52
N ASP A 443 8.49 16.87 -18.10
CA ASP A 443 8.00 18.15 -17.57
C ASP A 443 6.61 18.01 -16.95
N ILE A 444 6.06 16.79 -16.87
CA ILE A 444 4.81 16.53 -16.16
C ILE A 444 4.94 17.00 -14.71
N GLY A 445 3.95 17.75 -14.25
CA GLY A 445 3.91 18.36 -12.93
C GLY A 445 4.73 19.65 -12.83
N LYS A 446 5.59 19.99 -13.80
CA LYS A 446 6.36 21.24 -13.80
C LYS A 446 5.58 22.40 -14.38
N LEU A 447 5.99 23.61 -14.02
CA LEU A 447 5.56 24.82 -14.69
C LEU A 447 6.19 24.87 -16.10
N VAL A 448 5.33 24.93 -17.11
CA VAL A 448 5.71 24.93 -18.52
C VAL A 448 5.14 26.14 -19.24
N GLN A 449 5.73 26.45 -20.38
CA GLN A 449 5.30 27.51 -21.26
C GLN A 449 5.24 27.01 -22.72
N ILE A 450 4.15 27.34 -23.42
CA ILE A 450 4.01 27.08 -24.85
C ILE A 450 3.34 28.28 -25.55
N THR A 451 3.76 28.59 -26.78
CA THR A 451 3.16 29.67 -27.56
C THR A 451 2.07 29.13 -28.50
N GLY A 452 0.85 29.65 -28.43
CA GLY A 452 -0.22 29.25 -29.36
C GLY A 452 -1.50 30.05 -29.20
N GLU A 453 -2.53 29.63 -29.93
CA GLU A 453 -3.86 30.25 -29.93
C GLU A 453 -4.84 29.38 -29.14
N ALA A 454 -5.45 29.91 -28.08
CA ALA A 454 -6.54 29.21 -27.42
C ALA A 454 -7.78 29.15 -28.32
N VAL A 455 -8.29 27.94 -28.53
CA VAL A 455 -9.49 27.64 -29.31
C VAL A 455 -10.41 26.74 -28.49
N MET A 456 -11.72 26.92 -28.67
CA MET A 456 -12.74 26.06 -28.05
C MET A 456 -13.38 25.19 -29.14
N ASP A 457 -13.53 23.91 -28.86
CA ASP A 457 -14.21 22.98 -29.77
C ASP A 457 -15.75 22.98 -29.59
N GLU A 458 -16.43 22.20 -30.41
CA GLU A 458 -17.91 22.11 -30.40
C GLU A 458 -18.47 21.50 -29.10
N ASP A 459 -17.63 20.74 -28.37
CA ASP A 459 -17.97 20.09 -27.11
C ASP A 459 -17.64 20.98 -25.89
N GLY A 460 -17.06 22.16 -26.12
CA GLY A 460 -16.69 23.14 -25.09
C GLY A 460 -15.31 22.91 -24.47
N ASN A 461 -14.53 21.95 -24.97
CA ASN A 461 -13.16 21.76 -24.51
C ASN A 461 -12.24 22.81 -25.12
N GLN A 462 -11.27 23.24 -24.34
CA GLN A 462 -10.29 24.21 -24.78
C GLN A 462 -8.97 23.57 -25.16
N TRP A 463 -8.33 24.18 -26.15
CA TRP A 463 -7.07 23.72 -26.73
C TRP A 463 -6.17 24.91 -27.02
N ILE A 464 -4.87 24.75 -26.84
CA ILE A 464 -3.89 25.65 -27.42
C ILE A 464 -3.48 25.04 -28.77
N SER A 465 -3.76 25.76 -29.86
CA SER A 465 -3.41 25.36 -31.23
C SER A 465 -2.19 26.11 -31.72
N ARG A 466 -1.31 25.42 -32.46
CA ARG A 466 -0.21 26.07 -33.17
C ARG A 466 -0.74 26.76 -34.43
N SER A 467 -0.45 28.05 -34.60
CA SER A 467 -0.88 28.80 -35.78
C SER A 467 -0.39 28.18 -37.09
N GLY A 468 -1.32 27.92 -38.01
CA GLY A 468 -1.02 27.33 -39.32
C GLY A 468 -0.69 25.84 -39.30
N SER A 469 -1.02 25.13 -38.22
CA SER A 469 -0.83 23.68 -38.02
C SER A 469 -2.09 23.06 -37.41
N ASP A 470 -2.22 21.74 -37.50
CA ASP A 470 -3.27 20.95 -36.82
C ASP A 470 -2.80 20.47 -35.42
N GLU A 471 -1.57 20.83 -35.01
CA GLU A 471 -1.03 20.51 -33.69
C GLU A 471 -1.75 21.31 -32.60
N ARG A 472 -2.23 20.58 -31.57
CA ARG A 472 -2.91 21.16 -30.42
C ARG A 472 -2.53 20.43 -29.13
N VAL A 473 -2.59 21.16 -28.02
CA VAL A 473 -2.49 20.61 -26.65
C VAL A 473 -3.74 21.04 -25.89
N CYS A 474 -4.24 20.18 -24.99
CA CYS A 474 -5.41 20.50 -24.17
C CYS A 474 -5.10 21.65 -23.21
N LEU A 475 -6.10 22.49 -22.95
CA LEU A 475 -6.03 23.63 -22.03
C LEU A 475 -7.07 23.46 -20.93
N LEU A 476 -6.62 23.44 -19.68
CA LEU A 476 -7.48 23.40 -18.50
C LEU A 476 -7.44 24.79 -17.86
N GLY A 477 -8.52 25.53 -18.01
CA GLY A 477 -8.65 26.91 -17.57
C GLY A 477 -10.01 27.21 -16.95
N ASP A 478 -10.34 28.49 -16.84
CA ASP A 478 -11.62 28.97 -16.31
C ASP A 478 -12.72 29.11 -17.37
N GLY A 479 -12.38 28.90 -18.65
CA GLY A 479 -13.31 28.95 -19.78
C GLY A 479 -13.25 30.26 -20.58
N THR A 480 -12.51 31.27 -20.13
CA THR A 480 -12.43 32.60 -20.78
C THR A 480 -11.28 32.76 -21.80
N GLU A 481 -10.39 31.78 -21.87
CA GLU A 481 -9.11 31.79 -22.60
C GLU A 481 -9.30 31.99 -24.11
N ALA A 482 -10.26 31.31 -24.72
CA ALA A 482 -10.57 31.49 -26.14
C ALA A 482 -11.09 32.91 -26.43
N SER A 483 -11.87 33.50 -25.51
CA SER A 483 -12.34 34.88 -25.64
C SER A 483 -11.22 35.90 -25.45
N GLN A 484 -10.25 35.60 -24.58
CA GLN A 484 -9.03 36.39 -24.42
C GLN A 484 -8.17 36.33 -25.69
N GLN A 485 -8.02 35.15 -26.28
CA GLN A 485 -7.29 34.96 -27.53
C GLN A 485 -7.90 35.76 -28.69
N GLU A 486 -9.24 35.77 -28.81
CA GLU A 486 -9.94 36.57 -29.83
C GLU A 486 -9.71 38.08 -29.69
N GLN A 487 -9.59 38.59 -28.46
CA GLN A 487 -9.31 40.00 -28.22
C GLN A 487 -7.88 40.40 -28.57
N ILE A 488 -6.92 39.49 -28.38
CA ILE A 488 -5.50 39.74 -28.66
C ILE A 488 -5.22 39.61 -30.16
N GLY A 489 -5.80 38.59 -30.82
CA GLY A 489 -5.70 38.39 -32.26
C GLY A 489 -4.35 37.89 -32.78
N GLU A 490 -3.40 37.59 -31.90
CA GLU A 490 -2.08 37.01 -32.20
C GLU A 490 -1.75 35.91 -31.17
N PRO A 491 -0.93 34.91 -31.52
CA PRO A 491 -0.57 33.81 -30.61
C PRO A 491 0.10 34.33 -29.33
N ILE A 492 -0.27 33.77 -28.18
CA ILE A 492 0.27 34.19 -26.89
C ILE A 492 1.02 33.06 -26.20
N GLU A 493 1.85 33.44 -25.23
CA GLU A 493 2.54 32.50 -24.36
C GLU A 493 1.59 32.08 -23.23
N TRP A 494 1.25 30.80 -23.22
CA TRP A 494 0.47 30.17 -22.17
C TRP A 494 1.43 29.53 -21.18
N THR A 495 1.30 29.92 -19.92
CA THR A 495 2.10 29.38 -18.82
C THR A 495 1.18 28.68 -17.85
N GLY A 496 1.46 27.41 -17.56
CA GLY A 496 0.67 26.58 -16.67
C GLY A 496 1.43 25.31 -16.28
N ARG A 497 0.80 24.45 -15.48
CA ARG A 497 1.40 23.18 -15.08
C ARG A 497 1.06 22.09 -16.09
N LEU A 498 2.07 21.35 -16.54
CA LEU A 498 1.83 20.26 -17.49
C LEU A 498 1.20 19.07 -16.75
N THR A 499 0.04 18.61 -17.22
CA THR A 499 -0.68 17.46 -16.70
C THR A 499 -0.98 16.48 -17.82
N MET A 500 -1.43 15.28 -17.46
CA MET A 500 -1.90 14.29 -18.42
C MET A 500 -3.34 13.94 -18.06
N THR A 501 -4.22 13.90 -19.06
CA THR A 501 -5.61 13.47 -18.91
C THR A 501 -5.86 12.25 -19.77
N GLU A 502 -6.67 11.33 -19.27
CA GLU A 502 -7.06 10.13 -20.00
C GLU A 502 -8.51 10.24 -20.46
N ASP A 503 -8.74 9.89 -21.72
CA ASP A 503 -10.06 9.63 -22.26
C ASP A 503 -10.36 8.12 -22.12
N SER A 504 -11.20 7.78 -21.16
CA SER A 504 -11.62 6.40 -20.85
C SER A 504 -12.45 5.76 -21.96
N ILE A 505 -13.07 6.55 -22.84
CA ILE A 505 -13.87 6.06 -23.95
C ILE A 505 -12.98 5.77 -25.16
N GLY A 506 -11.99 6.62 -25.40
CA GLY A 506 -11.01 6.51 -26.50
C GLY A 506 -9.80 5.62 -26.20
N ASN A 507 -9.56 5.30 -24.92
CA ASN A 507 -8.34 4.64 -24.44
C ASN A 507 -7.07 5.39 -24.89
N SER A 508 -7.11 6.72 -24.73
CA SER A 508 -6.04 7.63 -25.16
C SER A 508 -5.70 8.62 -24.06
N ALA A 509 -4.41 8.86 -23.83
CA ALA A 509 -3.92 9.90 -22.94
C ALA A 509 -3.44 11.11 -23.75
N GLN A 510 -3.66 12.31 -23.21
CA GLN A 510 -3.21 13.55 -23.81
C GLN A 510 -2.60 14.49 -22.77
N PHE A 511 -1.64 15.29 -23.20
CA PHE A 511 -1.10 16.36 -22.37
C PHE A 511 -2.08 17.53 -22.31
N CYS A 512 -2.23 18.07 -21.12
CA CYS A 512 -3.00 19.28 -20.84
C CYS A 512 -2.11 20.30 -20.13
N ILE A 513 -2.31 21.57 -20.41
CA ILE A 513 -1.70 22.67 -19.64
C ILE A 513 -2.78 23.20 -18.71
N ASP A 514 -2.53 23.07 -17.40
CA ASP A 514 -3.41 23.59 -16.36
C ASP A 514 -2.97 24.98 -15.94
N ILE A 515 -3.81 25.97 -16.20
CA ILE A 515 -3.53 27.38 -15.91
C ILE A 515 -4.37 27.90 -14.73
N ARG A 516 -5.10 27.01 -14.03
CA ARG A 516 -5.99 27.35 -12.91
C ARG A 516 -5.25 27.68 -11.62
#